data_AF-A0A842MC00-F1
#
_entry.id   AF-A0A842MC00-F1
#
_cell.length_a   1.000
_cell.length_b   1.000
_cell.length_c   1.000
_cell.angle_alpha   90.00
_cell.angle_beta   90.00
_cell.angle_gamma   90.00
#
_symmetry.space_group_name_H-M   'P 1'
#
loop_
_entity.id
_entity.type
_entity.pdbx_description
1 polymer ?
#
loop_
_entity_poly.entity_id
_entity_poly.type
_entity_poly.pdbx_seq_one_letter_code
_entity_poly.pdbx_strand_id
1 'polypeptide(L)'
;MADNFWTGVIVGWLVGVLLGFLLPVLGTLAGGFVAGWLVRGGIWNGAKAGLVAGLLGAIVISLLILIGGTVLFGVFGFIAGLGTSFLIVLISFIYQGILSLIGGAIGGALHQ
;
A
#
# COMPACT_ATOMS: atom_id res chain seq x y z
N MET A 1 19.52 -1.66 12.95
CA MET A 1 19.03 -2.60 11.90
C MET A 1 17.52 -2.48 11.64
N ALA A 2 16.72 -1.82 12.50
CA ALA A 2 15.29 -1.58 12.28
C ALA A 2 15.00 -0.28 11.49
N ASP A 3 15.93 0.68 11.48
CA ASP A 3 15.72 2.01 10.89
C ASP A 3 15.53 1.98 9.37
N ASN A 4 16.19 1.04 8.70
CA ASN A 4 16.07 0.84 7.25
C ASN A 4 14.75 0.16 6.86
N PHE A 5 14.15 -0.62 7.77
CA PHE A 5 12.90 -1.34 7.51
C PHE A 5 11.75 -0.37 7.31
N TRP A 6 11.53 0.51 8.30
CA TRP A 6 10.46 1.51 8.25
C TRP A 6 10.68 2.55 7.16
N THR A 7 11.93 2.94 6.92
CA THR A 7 12.26 3.84 5.80
C THR A 7 11.89 3.20 4.46
N GLY A 8 12.20 1.91 4.26
CA GLY A 8 11.78 1.17 3.06
C GLY A 8 10.27 1.08 2.91
N VAL A 9 9.55 0.79 3.99
CA VAL A 9 8.08 0.75 4.01
C VAL A 9 7.47 2.10 3.62
N ILE A 10 7.96 3.20 4.19
CA ILE A 10 7.44 4.55 3.92
C ILE A 10 7.75 4.97 2.48
N VAL A 11 8.96 4.71 1.99
CA VAL A 11 9.36 5.06 0.62
C VAL A 11 8.60 4.21 -0.40
N GLY A 12 8.46 2.90 -0.16
CA GLY A 12 7.67 2.02 -1.03
C GLY A 12 6.18 2.38 -1.02
N TRP A 13 5.64 2.81 0.13
CA TRP A 13 4.30 3.37 0.20
C TRP A 13 4.15 4.65 -0.63
N LEU A 14 5.07 5.61 -0.49
CA LEU A 14 5.07 6.86 -1.27
C LEU A 14 5.13 6.59 -2.77
N VAL A 15 6.01 5.69 -3.21
CA VAL A 15 6.11 5.26 -4.61
C VAL A 15 4.81 4.58 -5.05
N GLY A 16 4.24 3.71 -4.20
CA GLY A 16 2.98 3.04 -4.45
C GLY A 16 1.80 3.99 -4.62
N VAL A 17 1.75 5.08 -3.85
CA VAL A 17 0.73 6.12 -3.95
C VAL A 17 0.92 6.96 -5.22
N LEU A 18 2.14 7.42 -5.48
CA LEU A 18 2.45 8.25 -6.65
C LEU A 18 2.22 7.50 -7.97
N LEU A 19 2.68 6.25 -8.06
CA LEU A 19 2.48 5.42 -9.24
C LEU A 19 1.08 4.81 -9.29
N GLY A 20 0.47 4.51 -8.15
CA GLY A 20 -0.88 3.97 -8.05
C GLY A 20 -1.95 4.95 -8.58
N PHE A 21 -1.66 6.25 -8.52
CA PHE A 21 -2.50 7.27 -9.13
C PHE A 21 -2.56 7.17 -10.67
N LEU A 22 -1.43 6.83 -11.32
CA LEU A 22 -1.35 6.66 -12.78
C LEU A 22 -1.67 5.23 -13.24
N LEU A 23 -1.26 4.23 -12.45
CA LEU A 23 -1.34 2.81 -12.76
C LEU A 23 -1.69 2.02 -11.49
N PRO A 24 -2.98 1.78 -11.21
CA PRO A 24 -3.44 1.21 -9.93
C PRO A 24 -2.80 -0.14 -9.57
N VAL A 25 -2.56 -0.99 -10.58
CA VAL A 25 -2.00 -2.34 -10.42
C VAL A 25 -0.47 -2.33 -10.41
N LEU A 26 0.15 -1.61 -11.34
CA LEU A 26 1.62 -1.58 -11.45
C LEU A 26 2.25 -0.70 -10.37
N GLY A 27 1.56 0.35 -9.92
CA GLY A 27 2.03 1.23 -8.87
C GLY A 27 2.12 0.52 -7.52
N THR A 28 1.15 -0.32 -7.18
CA THR A 28 1.16 -1.10 -5.93
C THR A 28 2.22 -2.21 -5.95
N LEU A 29 2.41 -2.87 -7.09
CA LEU A 29 3.53 -3.78 -7.31
C LEU A 29 4.88 -3.08 -7.18
N ALA A 30 5.05 -1.92 -7.81
CA ALA A 30 6.28 -1.14 -7.77
C ALA A 30 6.56 -0.58 -6.36
N GLY A 31 5.53 -0.13 -5.65
CA GLY A 31 5.63 0.32 -4.27
C GLY A 31 6.06 -0.80 -3.33
N GLY A 32 5.46 -1.99 -3.48
CA GLY A 32 5.90 -3.20 -2.77
C GLY A 32 7.34 -3.57 -3.10
N PHE A 33 7.72 -3.52 -4.37
CA PHE A 33 9.08 -3.78 -4.84
C PHE A 33 10.11 -2.83 -4.24
N VAL A 34 9.85 -1.53 -4.26
CA VAL A 34 10.75 -0.53 -3.68
C VAL A 34 10.87 -0.72 -2.17
N ALA A 35 9.78 -1.04 -1.47
CA ALA A 35 9.84 -1.39 -0.05
C ALA A 35 10.75 -2.62 0.18
N GLY A 36 10.55 -3.69 -0.59
CA GLY A 36 11.36 -4.90 -0.47
C GLY A 36 12.84 -4.71 -0.80
N TRP A 37 13.13 -3.86 -1.80
CA TRP A 37 14.49 -3.56 -2.25
C TRP A 37 15.29 -2.72 -1.25
N LEU A 38 14.62 -1.84 -0.49
CA LEU A 38 15.25 -0.95 0.49
C LEU A 38 15.54 -1.62 1.84
N VAL A 39 14.71 -2.59 2.23
CA VAL A 39 14.82 -3.23 3.55
C VAL A 39 16.05 -4.15 3.67
N ARG A 40 16.50 -4.76 2.57
CA ARG A 40 17.62 -5.74 2.51
C ARG A 40 17.44 -6.93 3.49
N GLY A 41 18.15 -8.03 3.26
CA GLY A 41 18.04 -9.23 4.11
C GLY A 41 17.03 -10.28 3.62
N GLY A 42 16.87 -10.38 2.30
CA GLY A 42 16.26 -11.53 1.63
C GLY A 42 14.75 -11.44 1.37
N ILE A 43 14.26 -12.47 0.66
CA ILE A 43 12.90 -12.58 0.13
C ILE A 43 11.84 -12.37 1.22
N TRP A 44 12.05 -12.97 2.40
CA TRP A 44 11.06 -12.95 3.48
C TRP A 44 10.94 -11.59 4.16
N ASN A 45 12.06 -10.87 4.35
CA ASN A 45 12.03 -9.52 4.89
C ASN A 45 11.46 -8.52 3.88
N GLY A 46 11.79 -8.68 2.59
CA GLY A 46 11.23 -7.85 1.54
C GLY A 46 9.72 -8.05 1.36
N ALA A 47 9.24 -9.29 1.42
CA ALA A 47 7.81 -9.61 1.38
C ALA A 47 7.04 -8.96 2.55
N LYS A 48 7.59 -9.03 3.78
CA LYS A 48 7.00 -8.38 4.95
C LYS A 48 6.96 -6.86 4.79
N ALA A 49 8.04 -6.25 4.31
CA ALA A 49 8.08 -4.81 4.07
C ALA A 49 7.07 -4.36 3.02
N GLY A 50 6.97 -5.10 1.91
CA GLY A 50 5.97 -4.87 0.86
C GLY A 50 4.54 -5.03 1.39
N LEU A 51 4.27 -6.07 2.18
CA LEU A 51 2.96 -6.28 2.81
C LEU A 51 2.60 -5.12 3.73
N VAL A 52 3.52 -4.71 4.61
CA VAL A 52 3.30 -3.59 5.56
C VAL A 52 3.12 -2.26 4.81
N ALA A 53 3.87 -2.01 3.74
CA ALA A 53 3.73 -0.83 2.89
C ALA A 53 2.37 -0.79 2.18
N GLY A 54 1.90 -1.93 1.66
CA GLY A 54 0.59 -2.06 1.04
C GLY A 54 -0.56 -1.87 2.05
N LEU A 55 -0.39 -2.39 3.27
CA LEU A 55 -1.33 -2.20 4.38
C LEU A 55 -1.45 -0.72 4.79
N LEU A 56 -0.31 -0.04 4.94
CA LEU A 56 -0.25 1.41 5.15
C LEU A 56 -0.94 2.16 4.00
N GLY A 57 -0.71 1.71 2.76
CA GLY A 57 -1.42 2.11 1.54
C GLY A 57 -2.92 2.13 1.70
N ALA A 58 -3.47 0.94 1.93
CA ALA A 58 -4.90 0.73 2.04
C ALA A 58 -5.52 1.55 3.17
N ILE A 59 -4.87 1.62 4.34
CA ILE A 59 -5.38 2.38 5.50
C ILE A 59 -5.41 3.89 5.19
N VAL A 60 -4.33 4.45 4.64
CA VAL A 60 -4.27 5.89 4.37
C VAL A 60 -5.24 6.29 3.27
N ILE A 61 -5.33 5.50 2.18
CA ILE A 61 -6.29 5.75 1.10
C ILE A 61 -7.73 5.62 1.60
N SER A 62 -8.02 4.60 2.42
CA SER A 62 -9.31 4.44 3.09
C SER A 62 -9.71 5.70 3.86
N LEU A 63 -8.81 6.22 4.68
CA LEU A 63 -9.05 7.42 5.48
C LEU A 63 -9.24 8.65 4.59
N LEU A 64 -8.47 8.81 3.52
CA LEU A 64 -8.62 9.91 2.57
C LEU A 64 -9.97 9.87 1.85
N ILE A 65 -10.44 8.69 1.45
CA ILE A 65 -11.77 8.53 0.82
C ILE A 65 -12.87 8.81 1.84
N LEU A 66 -12.75 8.32 3.07
CA LEU A 66 -13.73 8.56 4.12
C LEU A 66 -13.83 10.04 4.46
N ILE A 67 -12.71 10.70 4.73
CA ILE A 67 -12.65 12.13 5.07
C ILE A 67 -13.07 12.97 3.87
N GLY A 68 -12.50 12.71 2.69
CA GLY A 68 -12.84 13.44 1.46
C GLY A 68 -14.31 13.30 1.06
N GLY A 69 -14.86 12.09 1.13
CA GLY A 69 -16.28 11.84 0.87
C GLY A 69 -17.20 12.52 1.88
N THR A 70 -16.81 12.55 3.16
CA THR A 70 -17.59 13.23 4.22
C THR A 70 -17.52 14.75 4.09
N VAL A 71 -16.36 15.31 3.75
CA VAL A 71 -16.18 16.77 3.59
C VAL A 71 -16.88 17.28 2.33
N LEU A 72 -16.84 16.54 1.22
CA LEU A 72 -17.44 16.97 -0.06
C LEU A 72 -18.95 16.76 -0.12
N PHE A 73 -19.47 15.68 0.47
CA PHE A 73 -20.89 15.28 0.31
C PHE A 73 -21.66 15.17 1.65
N GLY A 74 -21.06 15.58 2.77
CA GLY A 74 -21.72 15.61 4.08
C GLY A 74 -22.20 14.25 4.56
N VAL A 75 -23.37 14.20 5.21
CA VAL A 75 -23.98 12.98 5.78
C VAL A 75 -24.30 11.92 4.71
N PHE A 76 -24.69 12.35 3.50
CA PHE A 76 -24.92 11.42 2.38
C PHE A 76 -23.61 10.81 1.87
N GLY A 77 -22.54 11.61 1.83
CA GLY A 77 -21.18 11.14 1.58
C GLY A 77 -20.64 10.18 2.64
N PHE A 78 -21.02 10.37 3.91
CA PHE A 78 -20.63 9.49 5.00
C PHE A 78 -21.32 8.12 4.92
N ILE A 79 -22.62 8.07 4.62
CA ILE A 79 -23.38 6.81 4.54
C ILE A 79 -23.00 6.02 3.27
N ALA A 80 -22.95 6.69 2.11
CA ALA A 80 -22.45 6.08 0.88
C ALA A 80 -20.96 5.71 1.01
N GLY A 81 -20.17 6.57 1.65
CA GLY A 81 -18.77 6.33 1.97
C GLY A 81 -18.59 5.10 2.84
N LEU A 82 -19.32 4.92 3.93
CA LEU A 82 -19.16 3.76 4.82
C LEU A 82 -19.39 2.42 4.11
N GLY A 83 -20.48 2.27 3.35
CA GLY A 83 -20.80 1.03 2.64
C GLY A 83 -19.80 0.73 1.51
N THR A 84 -19.50 1.74 0.69
CA THR A 84 -18.62 1.57 -0.48
C THR A 84 -17.14 1.49 -0.08
N SER A 85 -16.71 2.26 0.92
CA SER A 85 -15.34 2.21 1.44
C SER A 85 -15.04 0.87 2.07
N PHE A 86 -15.99 0.25 2.78
CA PHE A 86 -15.72 -1.05 3.41
C PHE A 86 -15.45 -2.14 2.36
N LEU A 87 -16.26 -2.22 1.30
CA LEU A 87 -16.07 -3.19 0.21
C LEU A 87 -14.83 -2.87 -0.63
N ILE A 88 -14.61 -1.61 -0.98
CA ILE A 88 -13.42 -1.18 -1.74
C ILE A 88 -12.16 -1.43 -0.92
N VAL A 89 -12.17 -1.15 0.38
CA VAL A 89 -11.03 -1.43 1.26
C VAL A 89 -10.81 -2.93 1.35
N LEU A 90 -11.84 -3.76 1.56
CA LEU A 90 -11.65 -5.20 1.66
C LEU A 90 -11.07 -5.81 0.37
N ILE A 91 -11.61 -5.41 -0.79
CA ILE A 91 -11.13 -5.88 -2.09
C ILE A 91 -9.75 -5.32 -2.42
N SER A 92 -9.54 -4.02 -2.21
CA SER A 92 -8.25 -3.35 -2.46
C SER A 92 -7.17 -3.82 -1.50
N PHE A 93 -7.51 -4.17 -0.27
CA PHE A 93 -6.57 -4.69 0.72
C PHE A 93 -6.09 -6.08 0.31
N ILE A 94 -6.99 -6.95 -0.16
CA ILE A 94 -6.60 -8.27 -0.67
C ILE A 94 -5.77 -8.10 -1.95
N TYR A 95 -6.22 -7.27 -2.90
CA TYR A 95 -5.54 -7.11 -4.19
C TYR A 95 -4.19 -6.39 -4.05
N GLN A 96 -4.18 -5.18 -3.45
CA GLN A 96 -2.95 -4.40 -3.26
C GLN A 96 -2.02 -5.03 -2.23
N GLY A 97 -2.55 -5.66 -1.18
CA GLY A 97 -1.74 -6.37 -0.18
C GLY A 97 -0.98 -7.54 -0.79
N ILE A 98 -1.65 -8.37 -1.60
CA ILE A 98 -0.99 -9.49 -2.30
C ILE A 98 -0.01 -8.98 -3.36
N LEU A 99 -0.40 -7.99 -4.16
CA LEU A 99 0.47 -7.41 -5.19
C LEU A 99 1.71 -6.74 -4.58
N SER A 100 1.56 -6.03 -3.47
CA SER A 100 2.65 -5.38 -2.75
C SER A 100 3.54 -6.39 -2.03
N LEU A 101 2.98 -7.50 -1.54
CA LEU A 101 3.74 -8.64 -1.00
C LEU A 101 4.60 -9.29 -2.08
N ILE A 102 4.03 -9.57 -3.26
CA ILE A 102 4.75 -10.13 -4.41
C ILE A 102 5.84 -9.16 -4.85
N GLY A 103 5.52 -7.87 -5.01
CA GLY A 103 6.49 -6.83 -5.33
C GLY A 103 7.64 -6.83 -4.34
N GLY A 104 7.33 -6.81 -3.03
CA GLY A 104 8.32 -6.80 -1.97
C GLY A 104 9.16 -8.08 -1.89
N ALA A 105 8.57 -9.24 -2.16
CA ALA A 105 9.29 -10.49 -2.26
C ALA A 105 10.32 -10.45 -3.41
N ILE A 106 9.93 -9.92 -4.58
CA ILE A 106 10.81 -9.79 -5.74
C ILE A 106 11.93 -8.77 -5.45
N GLY A 107 11.59 -7.61 -4.88
CA GLY A 107 12.56 -6.58 -4.50
C GLY A 107 13.58 -7.07 -3.47
N GLY A 108 13.13 -7.82 -2.47
CA GLY A 108 14.01 -8.45 -1.48
C GLY A 108 14.78 -9.66 -1.99
N ALA A 109 14.31 -10.33 -3.05
CA ALA A 109 15.03 -11.41 -3.72
C ALA A 109 16.21 -10.90 -4.53
N LEU A 110 16.03 -9.77 -5.21
CA LEU A 110 17.03 -9.15 -6.09
C LEU A 110 18.10 -8.38 -5.31
N HIS A 111 17.83 -8.02 -4.05
CA HIS A 111 18.73 -7.23 -3.21
C HIS A 111 18.86 -7.89 -1.84
N GLN A 112 19.54 -9.04 -1.84
CA GLN A 112 19.92 -9.78 -0.62
C GLN A 112 21.09 -9.10 0.08
#